data_AF-L8K0E0-F1
#
_entry.id   AF-L8K0E0-F1
#
_cell.length_a   1.000
_cell.length_b   1.000
_cell.length_c   1.000
_cell.angle_alpha   90.00
_cell.angle_beta   90.00
_cell.angle_gamma   90.00
#
_symmetry.space_group_name_H-M   'P 1'
#
loop_
_entity.id
_entity.type
_entity.pdbx_description
1 polymer ?
#
loop_
_entity_poly.entity_id
_entity_poly.type
_entity_poly.pdbx_seq_one_letter_code
_entity_poly.pdbx_strand_id
1 'polypeptide(L)' 'MNCIIDKSILYHLKKGKKAEVIRRYIKMKYRVNIELSALKERVKNLQPSQLELT' A
#
# COMPACT_ATOMS: atom_id res chain seq x y z
N MET A 1 10.82 8.09 8.35
CA MET A 1 11.46 7.43 7.19
C MET A 1 10.38 6.87 6.27
N ASN A 2 10.17 7.45 5.09
CA ASN A 2 9.09 7.01 4.19
C ASN A 2 9.67 6.04 3.14
N CYS A 3 9.34 4.75 3.25
CA CYS A 3 9.90 3.70 2.41
C CYS A 3 9.39 3.84 0.96
N ILE A 4 10.23 3.51 -0.04
CA ILE A 4 9.86 3.58 -1.47
C ILE A 4 8.67 2.67 -1.80
N ILE A 5 8.50 1.60 -1.04
CA ILE A 5 7.37 0.67 -1.13
C ILE A 5 6.08 1.37 -0.68
N ASP A 6 6.07 2.05 0.48
CA ASP A 6 4.90 2.79 0.98
C ASP A 6 4.46 3.89 0.01
N LYS A 7 5.41 4.64 -0.55
CA LYS A 7 5.10 5.63 -1.60
C LYS A 7 4.45 4.99 -2.83
N SER A 8 4.94 3.82 -3.26
CA SER A 8 4.39 3.09 -4.40
C SER A 8 2.98 2.57 -4.09
N ILE A 9 2.77 2.03 -2.89
CA ILE A 9 1.46 1.56 -2.42
C ILE A 9 0.46 2.70 -2.47
N LEU A 10 0.77 3.82 -1.81
CA LEU A 10 -0.11 4.99 -1.75
C LEU A 10 -0.41 5.57 -3.13
N TYR A 11 0.60 5.66 -4.02
CA TYR A 11 0.42 6.16 -5.38
C TYR A 11 -0.57 5.31 -6.18
N HIS A 12 -0.44 3.99 -6.13
CA HIS A 12 -1.35 3.10 -6.86
C HIS A 12 -2.72 3.00 -6.19
N LEU A 13 -2.77 3.09 -4.85
CA LEU A 13 -4.02 3.12 -4.10
C LEU A 13 -4.84 4.38 -4.41
N LYS A 14 -4.22 5.56 -4.45
CA LYS A 14 -4.86 6.82 -4.87
C LYS A 14 -5.42 6.77 -6.29
N LYS A 15 -4.84 5.95 -7.17
CA LYS A 15 -5.35 5.67 -8.52
C LYS A 15 -6.48 4.64 -8.57
N GLY A 16 -6.98 4.19 -7.42
CA GLY A 16 -8.04 3.17 -7.33
C GLY A 16 -7.59 1.76 -7.74
N LYS A 17 -6.28 1.47 -7.74
CA LYS A 17 -5.80 0.11 -8.09
C LYS A 17 -6.07 -0.86 -6.94
N LYS A 18 -6.51 -2.07 -7.28
CA LYS A 18 -6.75 -3.16 -6.33
C LYS A 18 -5.45 -3.55 -5.61
N ALA A 19 -5.56 -3.89 -4.32
CA ALA A 19 -4.44 -4.31 -3.48
C ALA A 19 -3.65 -5.50 -4.08
N GLU A 20 -4.32 -6.42 -4.78
CA GLU A 20 -3.65 -7.55 -5.45
C GLU A 20 -2.70 -7.11 -6.57
N VAL A 21 -3.08 -6.09 -7.33
CA VAL A 21 -2.24 -5.53 -8.39
C VAL A 21 -1.02 -4.86 -7.79
N ILE A 22 -1.23 -4.11 -6.69
CA ILE A 22 -0.15 -3.44 -5.95
C ILE A 22 0.82 -4.49 -5.37
N ARG A 23 0.29 -5.56 -4.77
CA ARG A 23 1.08 -6.69 -4.27
C ARG A 23 1.93 -7.32 -5.38
N ARG A 24 1.33 -7.61 -6.53
CA ARG A 24 2.04 -8.17 -7.69
C ARG A 24 3.13 -7.23 -8.19
N TYR A 25 2.84 -5.94 -8.27
CA TYR A 25 3.81 -4.91 -8.66
C TYR A 25 5.00 -4.87 -7.70
N ILE A 26 4.75 -4.89 -6.39
CA ILE A 26 5.82 -4.86 -5.38
C ILE A 26 6.68 -6.12 -5.45
N LYS A 27 6.05 -7.28 -5.62
CA LYS A 27 6.75 -8.55 -5.80
C LYS A 27 7.64 -8.54 -7.04
N MET A 28 7.18 -7.99 -8.15
CA MET A 28 7.95 -7.95 -9.40
C MET A 28 9.05 -6.88 -9.39
N LYS A 29 8.73 -5.67 -8.94
CA LYS A 29 9.65 -4.52 -9.01
C LYS A 29 10.68 -4.52 -7.90
N TYR A 30 10.25 -4.79 -6.67
CA TYR A 30 11.12 -4.71 -5.48
C TYR A 30 11.60 -6.10 -5.03
N ARG A 31 11.16 -7.19 -5.68
CA ARG A 31 11.42 -8.59 -5.25
C ARG A 31 10.98 -8.89 -3.82
N VAL A 32 10.04 -8.09 -3.28
CA VAL A 32 9.51 -8.25 -1.92
C VAL A 32 8.18 -8.97 -1.98
N ASN A 33 8.10 -10.12 -1.32
CA ASN A 33 6.83 -10.82 -1.14
C ASN A 33 6.13 -10.27 0.10
N ILE A 34 5.02 -9.55 -0.11
CA ILE A 34 4.17 -9.04 0.98
C ILE A 34 2.89 -9.85 0.99
N GLU A 35 2.49 -10.32 2.17
CA GLU A 35 1.18 -10.92 2.37
C GLU A 35 0.08 -9.91 2.12
N LEU A 36 -1.05 -10.38 1.57
CA LEU A 36 -2.17 -9.50 1.26
C LEU A 36 -2.73 -8.84 2.53
N SER A 37 -2.73 -9.58 3.66
CA SER A 37 -3.15 -9.09 4.97
C SER A 37 -2.24 -7.95 5.45
N ALA A 38 -0.91 -8.15 5.44
CA ALA A 38 0.06 -7.13 5.80
C ALA A 38 0.00 -5.90 4.88
N LEU A 39 -0.29 -6.08 3.59
CA LEU A 39 -0.48 -4.96 2.67
C LEU A 39 -1.73 -4.14 3.03
N LYS A 40 -2.84 -4.81 3.40
CA LYS A 40 -4.06 -4.12 3.85
C LYS A 40 -3.85 -3.38 5.16
N GLU A 41 -3.15 -3.96 6.12
CA GLU A 41 -2.79 -3.30 7.38
C GLU A 41 -1.90 -2.08 7.15
N ARG A 42 -0.89 -2.21 6.27
CA ARG A 42 -0.09 -1.06 5.84
C ARG A 42 -0.93 0.02 5.21
N VAL A 43 -1.83 -0.32 4.30
CA VAL A 43 -2.75 0.67 3.69
C VAL A 43 -3.57 1.38 4.76
N LYS A 44 -4.14 0.65 5.73
CA LYS A 44 -4.87 1.25 6.86
C LYS A 44 -4.00 2.20 7.68
N ASN A 45 -2.78 1.78 8.02
CA ASN A 45 -1.83 2.59 8.80
C ASN A 45 -1.27 3.79 8.03
N LEU A 46 -1.21 3.72 6.69
CA LEU A 46 -0.76 4.78 5.80
C LEU A 46 -1.85 5.79 5.43
N GLN A 47 -3.11 5.54 5.82
CA GLN A 47 -4.22 6.47 5.70
C GLN A 47 -4.61 7.11 7.04
N PRO A 48 -3.71 7.72 7.85
CA PRO A 48 -4.09 8.40 9.08
C PRO A 48 -4.81 9.75 8.85
N SER A 49 -5.35 10.02 7.66
CA SER A 49 -6.03 11.29 7.32
C SER A 49 -7.38 11.08 6.62
N GLN A 50 -8.12 10.03 6.99
CA GLN A 50 -9.57 9.92 6.75
C GLN A 50 -10.32 9.44 8.03
N LEU A 51 -9.63 9.47 9.18
CA LEU A 51 -10.13 9.02 10.47
C LEU A 51 -9.90 10.10 11.54
N GLU A 52 -9.98 11.38 11.13
CA GLU A 52 -10.40 12.43 12.04
C GLU A 52 -11.91 12.58 11.85
N LEU A 53 -12.61 12.37 12.95
CA LEU A 53 -14.02 12.16 13.11
C LEU A 53 -14.84 13.37 12.62
N THR A 54 -15.81 13.12 11.75
CA THR A 54 -17.20 13.56 12.00
C THR A 54 -17.78 12.77 13.16
#